data_AF-A0A1Y2FPG0-F1
#
_entry.id   AF-A0A1Y2FPG0-F1
#
_cell.length_a   1.000
_cell.length_b   1.000
_cell.length_c   1.000
_cell.angle_alpha   90.00
_cell.angle_beta   90.00
_cell.angle_gamma   90.00
#
_symmetry.space_group_name_H-M   'P 1'
#
loop_
_entity.id
_entity.type
_entity.pdbx_description
1 polymer ?
#
loop_
_entity_poly.entity_id
_entity_poly.type
_entity_poly.pdbx_seq_one_letter_code
_entity_poly.pdbx_strand_id
1 'polypeptide(L)'
;MEATDLSQIVWRAPEWINALGGLRTDNILEYFSQSPFFDRSSNNAVLKQQSQFQNFGDIPQALQKMRGVEFAIYDARPPDLWTIAKQVRESVEEVQVVNMYFIANGNIYQAPDVDAIMQSRLLNISSSIAEALDALKAQVSFTPAGGYQYGPKPGPATEPDASRASTAREEADTKAMHKALFSAMQAQ
;
A
#
# COMPACT_ATOMS: atom_id res chain seq x y z
N MET A 1 10.62 -9.36 -21.37
CA MET A 1 11.11 -8.37 -20.40
C MET A 1 9.90 -7.98 -19.58
N GLU A 2 9.82 -8.38 -18.30
CA GLU A 2 8.74 -7.89 -17.43
C GLU A 2 8.88 -6.37 -17.33
N ALA A 3 7.84 -5.65 -17.76
CA ALA A 3 7.75 -4.23 -17.46
C ALA A 3 7.56 -4.12 -15.94
N THR A 4 8.49 -3.45 -15.26
CA THR A 4 8.36 -3.19 -13.82
C THR A 4 7.06 -2.43 -13.59
N ASP A 5 6.17 -2.97 -12.76
CA ASP A 5 4.93 -2.30 -12.39
C ASP A 5 5.26 -1.06 -11.53
N LEU A 6 5.16 0.11 -12.16
CA LEU A 6 5.45 1.39 -11.52
C LEU A 6 4.29 1.87 -10.65
N SER A 7 3.10 1.26 -10.73
CA SER A 7 1.94 1.69 -9.96
C SER A 7 2.08 1.48 -8.45
N GLN A 8 2.96 0.55 -8.04
CA GLN A 8 3.15 0.15 -6.65
C GLN A 8 4.33 0.86 -5.97
N ILE A 9 5.10 1.65 -6.71
CA ILE A 9 6.29 2.30 -6.18
C ILE A 9 6.03 3.77 -5.83
N VAL A 10 6.75 4.24 -4.81
CA VAL A 10 6.81 5.66 -4.46
C VAL A 10 8.22 6.14 -4.74
N TRP A 11 8.33 7.31 -5.37
CA TRP A 11 9.63 7.92 -5.61
C TRP A 11 9.74 9.29 -4.92
N ARG A 12 10.92 9.57 -4.36
CA ARG A 12 11.27 10.87 -3.77
C ARG A 12 12.77 11.12 -3.89
N ALA A 13 13.15 12.39 -4.07
CA ALA A 13 14.54 12.83 -4.01
C ALA A 13 14.66 14.06 -3.08
N PRO A 14 14.82 13.85 -1.76
CA PRO A 14 14.88 14.95 -0.79
C PRO A 14 16.08 15.87 -1.01
N GLU A 15 17.22 15.34 -1.47
CA GLU A 15 18.41 16.13 -1.79
C GLU A 15 18.14 17.23 -2.83
N TRP A 16 17.32 16.90 -3.84
CA TRP A 16 16.94 17.85 -4.89
C TRP A 16 16.03 18.94 -4.35
N ILE A 17 15.05 18.57 -3.50
CA ILE A 17 14.12 19.52 -2.89
C ILE A 17 14.85 20.50 -1.97
N ASN A 18 15.81 19.99 -1.17
CA ASN A 18 16.62 20.80 -0.27
C ASN A 18 17.53 21.77 -1.03
N ALA A 19 18.13 21.33 -2.14
CA ALA A 19 19.00 22.16 -2.95
C ALA A 19 18.28 23.37 -3.59
N LEU A 20 17.00 23.21 -3.97
CA LEU A 20 16.20 24.29 -4.57
C LEU A 20 15.36 25.09 -3.56
N GLY A 21 15.41 24.76 -2.27
CA GLY A 21 14.67 25.48 -1.23
C GLY A 21 13.15 25.24 -1.27
N GLY A 22 12.71 24.10 -1.80
CA GLY A 22 11.30 23.69 -1.82
C GLY A 22 10.70 23.46 -3.22
N LEU A 23 9.48 22.91 -3.23
CA LEU A 23 8.72 22.64 -4.45
C LEU A 23 7.83 23.83 -4.83
N ARG A 24 7.85 24.20 -6.10
CA ARG A 24 7.08 25.29 -6.71
C ARG A 24 6.51 24.81 -8.03
N THR A 25 5.44 25.44 -8.50
CA THR A 25 4.82 25.08 -9.79
C THR A 25 5.80 25.20 -10.96
N ASP A 26 6.78 26.09 -10.88
CA ASP A 26 7.79 26.29 -11.94
C ASP A 26 8.82 25.16 -12.00
N ASN A 27 9.17 24.56 -10.85
CA ASN A 27 10.24 23.56 -10.74
C ASN A 27 9.70 22.11 -10.66
N ILE A 28 8.39 21.93 -10.52
CA ILE A 28 7.77 20.62 -10.30
C ILE A 28 7.97 19.66 -11.47
N LEU A 29 7.94 20.16 -12.72
CA LEU A 29 8.20 19.35 -13.91
C LEU A 29 9.66 18.89 -13.97
N GLU A 30 10.58 19.73 -13.49
CA GLU A 30 11.98 19.35 -13.39
C GLU A 30 12.20 18.31 -12.30
N TYR A 31 11.54 18.45 -11.14
CA TYR A 31 11.53 17.42 -10.11
C TYR A 31 10.99 16.09 -10.64
N PHE A 32 9.85 16.13 -11.35
CA PHE A 32 9.24 14.96 -11.96
C PHE A 32 10.17 14.30 -12.99
N SER A 33 10.99 15.06 -13.71
CA SER A 33 11.94 14.52 -14.70
C SER A 33 13.04 13.62 -14.12
N GLN A 34 13.30 13.73 -12.81
CA GLN A 34 14.25 12.88 -12.09
C GLN A 34 13.65 11.53 -11.69
N SER A 35 12.33 11.40 -11.76
CA SER A 35 11.61 10.20 -11.38
C SER A 35 11.65 9.14 -12.49
N PRO A 36 11.53 7.84 -12.13
CA PRO A 36 11.41 6.76 -13.12
C PRO A 36 10.09 6.81 -13.91
N PHE A 37 9.12 7.62 -13.47
CA PHE A 37 7.85 7.82 -14.15
C PHE A 37 7.98 8.71 -15.39
N PHE A 38 9.05 9.49 -15.47
CA PHE A 38 9.26 10.41 -16.57
C PHE A 38 9.81 9.69 -17.80
N ASP A 39 9.11 9.87 -18.92
CA ASP A 39 9.53 9.35 -20.20
C ASP A 39 10.50 10.32 -20.88
N ARG A 40 11.74 9.88 -21.08
CA ARG A 40 12.78 10.69 -21.75
C ARG A 40 12.52 10.89 -23.24
N SER A 41 11.62 10.13 -23.85
CA SER A 41 11.18 10.33 -25.23
C SER A 41 10.06 11.37 -25.37
N SER A 42 9.56 11.93 -24.25
CA SER A 42 8.49 12.92 -24.25
C SER A 42 8.91 14.26 -24.86
N ASN A 43 7.91 15.00 -25.35
CA ASN A 43 8.08 16.34 -25.90
C ASN A 43 8.68 17.30 -24.85
N ASN A 44 8.37 17.10 -23.56
CA ASN A 44 8.97 17.87 -22.47
C ASN A 44 10.49 17.69 -22.39
N ALA A 45 11.01 16.48 -22.62
CA ALA A 45 12.45 16.23 -22.61
C ALA A 45 13.14 16.91 -23.80
N VAL A 46 12.51 16.82 -24.98
CA VAL A 46 12.98 17.50 -26.19
C VAL A 46 13.01 19.01 -26.00
N LEU A 47 11.92 19.59 -25.48
CA LEU A 47 11.84 21.02 -25.19
C LEU A 47 12.81 21.45 -24.10
N LYS A 48 13.03 20.64 -23.07
CA LYS A 48 14.05 20.90 -22.03
C LYS A 48 15.44 20.99 -22.65
N GLN A 49 15.77 20.07 -23.56
CA GLN A 49 17.06 20.09 -24.25
C GLN A 49 17.18 21.30 -25.20
N GLN A 50 16.13 21.63 -25.95
CA GLN A 50 16.11 22.79 -26.83
C GLN A 50 16.21 24.11 -26.05
N SER A 51 15.54 24.19 -24.89
CA SER A 51 15.55 25.37 -24.01
C SER A 51 16.93 25.70 -23.45
N GLN A 52 17.86 24.74 -23.40
CA GLN A 52 19.25 24.98 -22.99
C GLN A 52 20.04 25.74 -24.04
N PHE A 53 19.68 25.59 -25.32
CA PHE A 53 20.38 26.22 -26.45
C PHE A 53 19.67 27.47 -26.96
N GLN A 54 18.34 27.55 -26.81
CA GLN A 54 17.52 28.67 -27.23
C GLN A 54 16.57 29.03 -26.10
N ASN A 55 16.44 30.33 -25.78
CA ASN A 55 15.56 30.79 -24.72
C ASN A 55 14.09 30.64 -25.17
N PHE A 56 13.52 29.46 -25.00
CA PHE A 56 12.10 29.20 -25.23
C PHE A 56 11.31 29.81 -24.06
N GLY A 57 10.63 30.93 -24.30
CA GLY A 57 9.85 31.63 -23.27
C GLY A 57 8.68 30.80 -22.73
N ASP A 58 7.76 30.37 -23.61
CA ASP A 58 6.54 29.66 -23.23
C ASP A 58 6.58 28.17 -23.61
N ILE A 59 7.04 27.33 -22.67
CA ILE A 59 7.01 25.86 -22.80
C ILE A 59 5.59 25.33 -23.10
N PRO A 60 4.50 25.82 -22.47
CA PRO A 60 3.15 25.32 -22.74
C PRO A 60 2.68 25.57 -24.17
N GLN A 61 3.05 26.69 -24.77
CA GLN A 61 2.68 27.00 -26.16
C GLN A 61 3.49 26.16 -27.16
N ALA A 62 4.74 25.85 -26.84
CA ALA A 62 5.56 24.96 -27.65
C ALA A 62 5.01 23.53 -27.64
N LEU A 63 4.55 23.05 -26.48
CA LEU A 63 3.93 21.72 -26.33
C LEU A 63 2.68 21.57 -27.22
N GLN A 64 1.81 22.58 -27.27
CA GLN A 64 0.60 22.54 -28.10
C GLN A 64 0.86 22.34 -29.60
N LYS A 65 2.04 22.75 -30.09
CA LYS A 65 2.42 22.64 -31.51
C LYS A 65 3.00 21.26 -31.84
N MET A 66 3.43 20.51 -30.84
CA MET A 66 4.04 19.20 -31.01
C MET A 66 2.97 18.11 -30.89
N ARG A 67 3.19 16.96 -31.52
CA ARG A 67 2.36 15.76 -31.35
C ARG A 67 3.16 14.73 -30.56
N GLY A 68 2.47 13.87 -29.81
CA GLY A 68 3.10 12.81 -29.03
C GLY A 68 2.91 12.95 -27.53
N VAL A 69 3.77 12.28 -26.76
CA VAL A 69 3.66 12.20 -25.29
C VAL A 69 4.13 13.50 -24.66
N GLU A 70 3.28 14.10 -23.83
CA GLU A 70 3.61 15.27 -23.02
C GLU A 70 3.15 15.09 -21.58
N PHE A 71 3.82 15.80 -20.69
CA PHE A 71 3.49 15.89 -19.27
C PHE A 71 3.03 17.32 -18.99
N ALA A 72 1.77 17.46 -18.57
CA ALA A 72 1.15 18.74 -18.25
C ALA A 72 0.71 18.77 -16.79
N ILE A 73 0.81 19.94 -16.17
CA ILE A 73 0.28 20.17 -14.83
C ILE A 73 -1.23 20.34 -14.97
N TYR A 74 -2.01 19.47 -14.34
CA TYR A 74 -3.48 19.52 -14.36
C TYR A 74 -4.04 20.36 -13.23
N ASP A 75 -3.55 20.13 -12.01
CA ASP A 75 -3.92 20.89 -10.81
C ASP A 75 -2.67 21.18 -9.97
N ALA A 76 -2.65 22.35 -9.35
CA ALA A 76 -1.56 22.80 -8.51
C ALA A 76 -2.12 23.46 -7.25
N ARG A 77 -1.83 22.86 -6.09
CA ARG A 77 -2.12 23.39 -4.76
C ARG A 77 -0.83 23.51 -3.96
N PRO A 78 0.01 24.52 -4.23
CA PRO A 78 1.24 24.73 -3.48
C PRO A 78 0.96 25.05 -2.00
N PRO A 79 1.77 24.55 -1.06
CA PRO A 79 2.95 23.69 -1.24
C PRO A 79 2.65 22.18 -1.16
N ASP A 80 1.38 21.78 -1.03
CA ASP A 80 1.02 20.45 -0.54
C ASP A 80 0.86 19.41 -1.65
N LEU A 81 0.29 19.79 -2.80
CA LEU A 81 -0.10 18.84 -3.84
C LEU A 81 0.03 19.42 -5.25
N TRP A 82 0.61 18.63 -6.16
CA TRP A 82 0.53 18.85 -7.60
C TRP A 82 0.05 17.59 -8.30
N THR A 83 -0.74 17.77 -9.36
CA THR A 83 -1.20 16.67 -10.22
C THR A 83 -0.64 16.87 -11.62
N ILE A 84 0.06 15.87 -12.12
CA ILE A 84 0.63 15.85 -13.48
C ILE A 84 -0.11 14.80 -14.29
N ALA A 85 -0.60 15.18 -15.46
CA ALA A 85 -1.17 14.26 -16.43
C ALA A 85 -0.11 13.90 -17.48
N LYS A 86 0.10 12.61 -17.70
CA LYS A 86 0.72 12.10 -18.92
C LYS A 86 -0.37 12.01 -19.98
N GLN A 87 -0.21 12.76 -21.04
CA GLN A 87 -1.18 12.83 -22.12
C GLN A 87 -0.49 12.64 -23.46
N VAL A 88 -1.19 12.02 -24.39
CA VAL A 88 -0.76 11.90 -25.78
C VAL A 88 -1.58 12.88 -26.59
N ARG A 89 -0.88 13.79 -27.25
CA ARG A 89 -1.48 14.80 -28.12
C ARG A 89 -1.47 14.31 -29.56
N GLU A 90 -2.66 14.13 -30.14
CA GLU A 90 -2.82 13.81 -31.56
C GLU A 90 -2.95 15.07 -32.42
N SER A 91 -3.60 16.10 -31.88
CA SER A 91 -3.78 17.39 -32.55
C SER A 91 -3.75 18.55 -31.54
N VAL A 92 -3.89 19.79 -32.00
CA VAL A 92 -3.92 20.96 -31.12
C VAL A 92 -5.12 20.91 -30.16
N GLU A 93 -6.23 20.34 -30.61
CA GLU A 93 -7.49 20.24 -29.85
C GLU A 93 -7.68 18.88 -29.19
N GLU A 94 -7.09 17.83 -29.76
CA GLU A 94 -7.29 16.45 -29.32
C GLU A 94 -6.13 15.96 -28.45
N VAL A 95 -6.46 15.69 -27.19
CA VAL A 95 -5.53 15.24 -26.15
C VAL A 95 -6.16 14.06 -25.42
N GLN A 96 -5.45 12.94 -25.38
CA GLN A 96 -5.85 11.77 -24.61
C GLN A 96 -5.00 11.67 -23.34
N VAL A 97 -5.64 11.72 -22.17
CA VAL A 97 -4.96 11.47 -20.89
C VAL A 97 -4.72 9.97 -20.77
N VAL A 98 -3.47 9.58 -20.57
CA VAL A 98 -3.05 8.20 -20.38
C VAL A 98 -3.03 7.88 -18.90
N ASN A 99 -2.18 8.57 -18.15
CA ASN A 99 -1.99 8.33 -16.71
C ASN A 99 -1.92 9.65 -15.95
N MET A 100 -2.26 9.61 -14.66
CA MET A 100 -2.09 10.73 -13.73
C MET A 100 -1.05 10.40 -12.67
N TYR A 101 -0.34 11.43 -12.21
CA TYR A 101 0.68 11.36 -11.17
C TYR A 101 0.40 12.42 -10.12
N PHE A 102 0.49 12.03 -8.86
CA PHE A 102 0.31 12.93 -7.72
C PHE A 102 1.66 13.17 -7.05
N ILE A 103 1.97 14.43 -6.79
CA ILE A 103 3.16 14.83 -6.04
C ILE A 103 2.66 15.45 -4.74
N ALA A 104 2.76 14.70 -3.65
CA ALA A 104 2.31 15.13 -2.33
C ALA A 104 3.50 15.12 -1.36
N ASN A 105 3.80 16.27 -0.75
CA ASN A 105 4.93 16.44 0.18
C ASN A 105 6.28 15.92 -0.38
N GLY A 106 6.50 16.11 -1.69
CA GLY A 106 7.68 15.62 -2.39
C GLY A 106 7.69 14.13 -2.72
N ASN A 107 6.68 13.36 -2.36
CA ASN A 107 6.52 11.98 -2.82
C ASN A 107 5.71 11.96 -4.11
N ILE A 108 6.19 11.21 -5.10
CA ILE A 108 5.52 11.02 -6.39
C ILE A 108 4.85 9.65 -6.39
N TYR A 109 3.55 9.66 -6.69
CA TYR A 109 2.68 8.49 -6.81
C TYR A 109 2.09 8.43 -8.21
N GLN A 110 2.03 7.24 -8.80
CA GLN A 110 1.18 7.01 -9.96
C GLN A 110 -0.26 6.76 -9.49
N ALA A 111 -1.23 7.42 -10.13
CA ALA A 111 -2.64 7.15 -9.88
C ALA A 111 -2.96 5.73 -10.38
N PRO A 112 -3.50 4.84 -9.52
CA PRO A 112 -3.94 3.53 -9.96
C PRO A 112 -5.24 3.63 -10.76
N ASP A 113 -5.42 2.72 -11.71
CA ASP A 113 -6.68 2.58 -12.42
C ASP A 113 -7.76 2.05 -11.48
N VAL A 114 -8.98 2.57 -11.62
CA VAL A 114 -10.14 2.14 -10.81
C VAL A 114 -10.40 0.65 -11.00
N ASP A 115 -10.23 0.15 -12.22
CA ASP A 115 -10.40 -1.28 -12.53
C ASP A 115 -9.40 -2.16 -11.80
N ALA A 116 -8.13 -1.74 -11.72
CA ALA A 116 -7.09 -2.46 -10.99
C ALA A 116 -7.40 -2.49 -9.48
N ILE A 117 -7.88 -1.38 -8.91
CA ILE A 117 -8.31 -1.32 -7.50
C ILE A 117 -9.47 -2.27 -7.25
N MET A 118 -10.48 -2.27 -8.12
CA MET A 118 -11.65 -3.14 -7.97
C MET A 118 -11.28 -4.62 -8.08
N GLN A 119 -10.45 -4.98 -9.06
CA GLN A 119 -9.96 -6.35 -9.23
C GLN A 119 -9.17 -6.83 -8.00
N SER A 120 -8.25 -6.02 -7.49
CA SER A 120 -7.47 -6.34 -6.29
C SER A 120 -8.37 -6.55 -5.07
N ARG A 121 -9.35 -5.66 -4.86
CA ARG A 121 -10.30 -5.78 -3.74
C ARG A 121 -11.19 -7.00 -3.86
N LEU A 122 -11.73 -7.27 -5.04
CA LEU A 122 -12.60 -8.43 -5.27
C LEU A 122 -11.84 -9.75 -5.06
N LEU A 123 -10.60 -9.83 -5.55
CA LEU A 123 -9.74 -10.99 -5.35
C LEU A 123 -9.46 -11.23 -3.85
N ASN A 124 -9.10 -10.18 -3.12
CA ASN A 124 -8.84 -10.28 -1.68
C ASN A 124 -10.07 -10.76 -0.91
N ILE A 125 -11.26 -10.22 -1.23
CA ILE A 125 -12.52 -10.67 -0.61
C ILE A 125 -12.78 -12.15 -0.91
N SER A 126 -12.60 -12.57 -2.17
CA SER A 126 -12.80 -13.97 -2.56
C SER A 126 -11.82 -14.91 -1.85
N SER A 127 -10.55 -14.51 -1.73
CA SER A 127 -9.54 -15.29 -1.00
C SER A 127 -9.90 -15.42 0.48
N SER A 128 -10.26 -14.31 1.13
CA SER A 128 -10.67 -14.32 2.53
C SER A 128 -11.92 -15.18 2.78
N ILE A 129 -12.89 -15.20 1.86
CA ILE A 129 -14.06 -16.09 1.95
C ILE A 129 -13.65 -17.55 1.78
N ALA A 130 -12.79 -17.87 0.80
CA ALA A 130 -12.31 -19.23 0.59
C ALA A 130 -11.56 -19.76 1.82
N GLU A 131 -10.65 -18.95 2.37
CA GLU A 131 -9.90 -19.27 3.59
C GLU A 131 -10.83 -19.46 4.80
N ALA A 132 -11.81 -18.58 4.99
CA ALA A 132 -12.79 -18.72 6.07
C ALA A 132 -13.65 -19.98 5.92
N LEU A 133 -14.06 -20.33 4.70
CA LEU A 133 -14.81 -21.54 4.42
C LEU A 133 -13.98 -22.80 4.66
N ASP A 134 -12.70 -22.80 4.28
CA ASP A 134 -11.82 -23.94 4.50
C ASP A 134 -11.49 -24.12 5.98
N ALA A 135 -11.30 -23.02 6.72
CA ALA A 135 -11.20 -23.04 8.18
C ALA A 135 -12.48 -23.58 8.84
N LEU A 136 -13.67 -23.19 8.35
CA LEU A 136 -14.95 -23.69 8.86
C LEU A 136 -15.12 -25.18 8.57
N LYS A 137 -14.87 -25.63 7.34
CA LYS A 137 -14.93 -27.05 6.97
C LYS A 137 -14.02 -27.92 7.85
N ALA A 138 -12.87 -27.39 8.28
CA ALA A 138 -11.98 -28.12 9.18
C ALA A 138 -12.60 -28.39 10.56
N GLN A 139 -13.53 -27.54 11.03
CA GLN A 139 -14.19 -27.63 12.33
C GLN A 139 -15.58 -28.29 12.30
N VAL A 140 -16.11 -28.64 11.13
CA VAL A 140 -17.40 -29.32 10.99
C VAL A 140 -17.18 -30.84 10.95
N SER A 141 -17.88 -31.59 11.80
CA SER A 141 -18.02 -33.03 11.70
C SER A 141 -19.49 -33.41 11.44
N PHE A 142 -19.72 -34.44 10.61
CA PHE A 142 -21.06 -34.93 10.32
C PHE A 142 -21.20 -36.38 10.78
N THR A 143 -22.27 -36.67 11.54
CA THR A 143 -22.63 -38.04 11.95
C THR A 143 -24.08 -38.33 11.54
N PRO A 144 -24.40 -39.43 10.84
CA PRO A 144 -25.75 -39.72 10.34
C PRO A 144 -26.86 -39.71 11.41
N ALA A 145 -26.54 -40.08 12.64
CA ALA A 145 -27.48 -40.08 13.78
C ALA A 145 -27.56 -38.73 14.52
N GLY A 146 -26.52 -37.90 14.44
CA GLY A 146 -26.33 -36.69 15.25
C GLY A 146 -26.30 -35.37 14.46
N GLY A 147 -26.41 -35.43 13.13
CA GLY A 147 -26.36 -34.26 12.26
C GLY A 147 -24.98 -33.59 12.18
N TYR A 148 -24.97 -32.29 11.89
CA TYR A 148 -23.77 -31.46 11.86
C TYR A 148 -23.38 -31.02 13.28
N GLN A 149 -22.12 -31.27 13.64
CA GLN A 149 -21.53 -30.81 14.89
C GLN A 149 -20.44 -29.80 14.58
N TYR A 150 -20.45 -28.69 15.32
CA TYR A 150 -19.48 -27.60 15.20
C TYR A 150 -18.63 -27.61 16.46
N GLY A 151 -17.31 -27.77 16.31
CA GLY A 151 -16.40 -27.79 17.45
C GLY A 151 -15.02 -28.33 17.07
N PRO A 152 -14.03 -28.24 17.97
CA PRO A 152 -12.77 -28.92 17.75
C PRO A 152 -13.07 -30.41 17.53
N LYS A 153 -12.60 -30.95 16.40
CA LYS A 153 -12.74 -32.39 16.14
C LYS A 153 -12.27 -33.13 17.38
N PRO A 154 -13.09 -34.01 17.99
CA PRO A 154 -12.59 -34.87 19.03
C PRO A 154 -11.49 -35.69 18.39
N GLY A 155 -10.23 -35.43 18.78
CA GLY A 155 -9.16 -36.36 18.52
C GLY A 155 -9.55 -37.73 19.10
N PRO A 156 -8.94 -38.83 18.62
CA PRO A 156 -9.14 -40.12 19.26
C PRO A 156 -8.91 -39.92 20.76
N ALA A 157 -9.93 -40.24 21.56
CA ALA A 157 -9.96 -39.98 22.99
C ALA A 157 -8.63 -40.41 23.61
N THR A 158 -7.76 -39.44 23.85
CA THR A 158 -6.64 -39.64 24.74
C THR A 158 -7.26 -39.49 26.11
N GLU A 159 -7.17 -40.57 26.88
CA GLU A 159 -7.67 -40.72 28.25
C GLU A 159 -7.48 -39.42 29.06
N PRO A 160 -8.41 -39.11 29.99
CA PRO A 160 -8.33 -37.87 30.76
C PRO A 160 -6.97 -37.79 31.47
N ASP A 161 -6.20 -36.78 31.07
CA ASP A 161 -4.86 -36.50 31.58
C ASP A 161 -4.95 -36.17 33.08
N ALA A 162 -4.72 -37.20 33.91
CA ALA A 162 -4.68 -37.15 35.36
C ALA A 162 -3.53 -36.26 35.90
N SER A 163 -2.65 -35.74 35.05
CA SER A 163 -1.50 -34.93 35.46
C SER A 163 -1.84 -33.49 35.83
N ARG A 164 -2.95 -32.91 35.32
CA ARG A 164 -3.36 -31.54 35.71
C ARG A 164 -4.03 -31.47 37.08
N ALA A 165 -4.55 -32.58 37.59
CA ALA A 165 -5.21 -32.63 38.91
C ALA A 165 -4.21 -32.77 40.08
N SER A 166 -3.04 -33.35 39.84
CA SER A 166 -2.00 -33.49 40.89
C SER A 166 -1.28 -32.16 41.16
N THR A 167 -0.95 -31.39 40.12
CA THR A 167 -0.24 -30.10 40.28
C THR A 167 -1.08 -29.06 41.01
N ALA A 168 -2.40 -29.03 40.76
CA ALA A 168 -3.32 -28.10 41.43
C ALA A 168 -3.54 -28.43 42.92
N ARG A 169 -3.39 -29.71 43.32
CA ARG A 169 -3.54 -30.15 44.71
C ARG A 169 -2.28 -29.82 45.55
N GLU A 170 -1.10 -29.97 44.96
CA GLU A 170 0.19 -29.63 45.59
C GLU A 170 0.37 -28.11 45.80
N GLU A 171 -0.07 -27.27 44.85
CA GLU A 171 -0.04 -25.81 45.01
C GLU A 171 -1.06 -25.29 46.05
N ALA A 172 -2.17 -26.00 46.25
CA ALA A 172 -3.17 -25.65 47.27
C ALA A 172 -2.68 -26.01 48.68
N ASP A 173 -2.04 -27.17 48.86
CA ASP A 173 -1.52 -27.60 50.16
C ASP A 173 -0.31 -26.77 50.60
N THR A 174 0.58 -26.38 49.69
CA THR A 174 1.72 -25.49 50.00
C THR A 174 1.27 -24.09 50.41
N LYS A 175 0.24 -23.52 49.76
CA LYS A 175 -0.34 -22.24 50.15
C LYS A 175 -1.07 -22.31 51.49
N ALA A 176 -1.76 -23.42 51.79
CA ALA A 176 -2.42 -23.62 53.08
C ALA A 176 -1.40 -23.73 54.22
N MET A 177 -0.31 -24.46 54.01
CA MET A 177 0.77 -24.60 54.98
C MET A 177 1.48 -23.27 55.25
N HIS A 178 1.77 -22.48 54.20
CA HIS A 178 2.40 -21.16 54.35
C HIS A 178 1.51 -20.17 55.11
N LYS A 179 0.18 -20.22 54.89
CA LYS A 179 -0.79 -19.40 55.64
C LYS A 179 -0.86 -19.79 57.12
N ALA A 180 -0.81 -21.09 57.43
CA ALA A 180 -0.80 -21.57 58.82
C ALA A 180 0.47 -21.17 59.56
N LEU A 181 1.63 -21.26 58.91
CA LEU A 181 2.92 -20.83 59.46
C LEU A 181 2.96 -19.33 59.75
N PHE A 182 2.44 -18.51 58.83
CA PHE A 182 2.39 -17.06 59.01
C PHE A 182 1.45 -16.64 60.15
N SER A 183 0.31 -17.34 60.30
CA SER A 183 -0.62 -17.09 61.41
C SER A 183 -0.04 -17.49 62.77
N ALA A 184 0.82 -18.51 62.83
CA ALA A 184 1.46 -18.94 64.07
C ALA A 184 2.57 -17.98 64.53
N MET A 185 3.29 -17.35 63.58
CA MET A 185 4.32 -16.35 63.89
C MET A 185 3.76 -15.00 64.35
N GLN A 186 2.51 -14.64 64.01
CA GLN A 186 1.87 -13.40 64.46
C GLN A 186 1.23 -13.51 65.85
N ALA A 187 1.21 -14.71 66.45
CA ALA A 187 0.58 -14.97 67.74
C ALA A 187 1.58 -15.02 68.92
N GLN A 188 2.77 -14.42 68.78
CA GLN A 188 3.78 -14.27 69.84
C GLN A 188 4.12 -12.81 70.10
#